data_AF-A0A257JD31-F1
#
_entry.id   AF-A0A257JD31-F1
#
_cell.length_a   1.000
_cell.length_b   1.000
_cell.length_c   1.000
_cell.angle_alpha   90.00
_cell.angle_beta   90.00
_cell.angle_gamma   90.00
#
_symmetry.space_group_name_H-M   'P 1'
#
loop_
_entity.id
_entity.type
_entity.pdbx_description
1 polymer ?
#
loop_
_entity_poly.entity_id
_entity_poly.type
_entity_poly.pdbx_seq_one_letter_code
_entity_poly.pdbx_strand_id
1 'polypeptide(L)'
;RLAQRDPACDDPEGDDLYDVGGSAQVLQLLKLPDGTVRVLVEGTTRARLSALEDVGTHMLAEVEVTEPETVAGSEVTALMRQVTEQFGEYVKLNKKMGEDAGVDLSEVDDAGQLADTIAAAISAKVSDKQALLTESNPLKRLELVMAFMEGELSVLQVERRIRGRVKRQMEKTQREYYLNEQLKAIQSELGGGDDGEGNEIAELTEKIEKTKLSTEAKAKALAELKKLRGMQPM
;
A
#
# COMPACT_ATOMS: atom_id res chain seq x y z
N ARG A 1 18.59 -17.21 -15.71
CA ARG A 1 17.23 -17.06 -15.17
C ARG A 1 16.41 -16.24 -16.15
N LEU A 2 15.38 -16.86 -16.70
CA LEU A 2 14.31 -16.19 -17.45
C LEU A 2 13.12 -16.01 -16.52
N ALA A 3 12.31 -14.99 -16.77
CA ALA A 3 11.02 -14.85 -16.12
C ALA A 3 9.94 -15.53 -16.96
N GLN A 4 8.92 -16.07 -16.30
CA GLN A 4 7.69 -16.48 -16.96
C GLN A 4 6.80 -15.28 -17.25
N ARG A 5 6.07 -15.34 -18.35
CA ARG A 5 5.08 -14.33 -18.77
C ARG A 5 3.86 -14.36 -17.86
N ASP A 6 3.38 -15.55 -17.53
CA ASP A 6 2.29 -15.77 -16.58
C ASP A 6 2.83 -16.39 -15.28
N PRO A 7 2.80 -15.66 -14.14
CA PRO A 7 3.17 -16.17 -12.83
C PRO A 7 2.36 -17.39 -12.34
N ALA A 8 1.20 -17.67 -12.95
CA ALA A 8 0.35 -18.80 -12.58
C ALA A 8 0.66 -20.10 -13.36
N CYS A 9 1.53 -20.04 -14.37
CA CYS A 9 1.97 -21.23 -15.10
C CYS A 9 3.07 -21.93 -14.29
N ASP A 10 2.77 -23.13 -13.77
CA ASP A 10 3.71 -23.91 -12.94
C ASP A 10 4.81 -24.57 -13.78
N ASP A 11 4.47 -25.03 -14.98
CA ASP A 11 5.38 -25.72 -15.93
C ASP A 11 5.49 -24.92 -17.24
N PRO A 12 6.22 -23.79 -17.25
CA PRO A 12 6.33 -22.93 -18.45
C PRO A 12 7.16 -23.57 -19.55
N GLU A 13 6.65 -23.53 -20.78
CA GLU A 13 7.38 -23.93 -21.99
C GLU A 13 8.00 -22.70 -22.70
N GLY A 14 8.67 -22.91 -23.83
CA GLY A 14 9.46 -21.86 -24.51
C GLY A 14 8.73 -20.52 -24.69
N ASP A 15 7.50 -20.55 -25.21
CA ASP A 15 6.71 -19.34 -25.47
C ASP A 15 6.18 -18.67 -24.18
N ASP A 16 6.14 -19.40 -23.07
CA ASP A 16 5.74 -18.87 -21.76
C ASP A 16 6.86 -18.08 -21.06
N LEU A 17 8.08 -18.12 -21.60
CA LEU A 17 9.24 -17.42 -21.07
C LEU A 17 9.54 -16.13 -21.85
N TYR A 18 10.21 -15.20 -21.19
CA TYR A 18 10.81 -14.06 -21.87
C TYR A 18 12.14 -14.42 -22.51
N ASP A 19 12.44 -13.79 -23.64
CA ASP A 19 13.64 -14.07 -24.45
C ASP A 19 14.92 -13.51 -23.82
N VAL A 20 14.82 -12.54 -22.91
CA VAL A 20 15.98 -11.94 -22.24
C VAL A 20 15.95 -12.27 -20.76
N GLY A 21 17.06 -12.78 -20.26
CA GLY A 21 17.26 -13.13 -18.86
C GLY A 21 18.61 -12.67 -18.35
N GLY A 22 18.96 -13.11 -17.14
CA GLY A 22 20.30 -12.94 -16.59
C GLY A 22 20.96 -14.28 -16.31
N SER A 23 22.23 -14.46 -16.64
CA SER A 23 23.02 -15.53 -16.05
C SER A 23 23.25 -15.23 -14.57
N ALA A 24 23.33 -16.27 -13.75
CA ALA A 24 23.56 -16.11 -12.33
C ALA A 24 24.47 -17.21 -11.79
N GLN A 25 25.32 -16.86 -10.85
CA GLN A 25 26.14 -17.81 -10.11
C GLN A 25 25.42 -18.24 -8.84
N VAL A 26 25.44 -19.54 -8.56
CA VAL A 26 24.95 -20.07 -7.28
C VAL A 26 26.00 -19.81 -6.21
N LEU A 27 25.69 -18.96 -5.24
CA LEU A 27 26.58 -18.61 -4.14
C LEU A 27 26.42 -19.59 -2.96
N GLN A 28 25.18 -19.94 -2.64
CA GLN A 28 24.89 -20.78 -1.47
C GLN A 28 23.64 -21.61 -1.68
N LEU A 29 23.67 -22.85 -1.17
CA LEU A 29 22.52 -23.75 -1.13
C LEU A 29 22.25 -24.13 0.32
N LEU A 30 21.01 -23.92 0.76
CA LEU A 30 20.59 -24.15 2.14
C LEU A 30 19.38 -25.09 2.12
N LYS A 31 19.57 -26.30 2.63
CA LYS A 31 18.49 -27.29 2.77
C LYS A 31 17.77 -27.05 4.09
N LEU A 32 16.47 -26.78 4.01
CA LEU A 32 15.62 -26.59 5.17
C LEU A 32 15.12 -27.95 5.69
N PRO A 33 14.76 -28.06 6.99
CA PRO A 33 14.32 -29.31 7.59
C PRO A 33 13.02 -29.89 6.98
N ASP A 34 12.22 -29.06 6.32
CA ASP A 34 11.01 -29.42 5.59
C ASP A 34 11.28 -30.06 4.21
N GLY A 35 12.54 -30.15 3.81
CA GLY A 35 12.96 -30.67 2.50
C GLY A 35 13.09 -29.59 1.41
N THR A 36 12.72 -28.34 1.70
CA THR A 36 12.83 -27.23 0.76
C THR A 36 14.30 -26.82 0.59
N VAL A 37 14.71 -26.49 -0.64
CA VAL A 37 16.05 -25.97 -0.92
C VAL A 37 15.99 -24.49 -1.22
N ARG A 38 16.65 -23.67 -0.39
CA ARG A 38 16.83 -22.24 -0.63
C ARG A 38 18.18 -22.03 -1.31
N VAL A 39 18.16 -21.39 -2.48
CA VAL A 39 19.36 -21.08 -3.27
C VAL A 39 19.57 -19.57 -3.29
N LEU A 40 20.77 -19.12 -2.92
CA LEU A 40 21.22 -17.76 -3.09
C LEU A 40 21.98 -17.66 -4.41
N VAL A 41 21.57 -16.73 -5.25
CA VAL A 41 22.17 -16.51 -6.58
C VAL A 41 22.55 -15.05 -6.76
N GLU A 42 23.63 -14.82 -7.47
CA GLU A 42 24.09 -13.49 -7.89
C GLU A 42 24.03 -13.38 -9.40
N GLY A 43 23.29 -12.39 -9.91
CA GLY A 43 23.19 -12.13 -11.34
C GLY A 43 24.50 -11.56 -11.87
N THR A 44 25.01 -12.10 -12.97
CA THR A 44 26.32 -11.73 -13.52
C THR A 44 26.19 -10.89 -14.78
N THR A 45 25.51 -11.40 -15.82
CA THR A 45 25.33 -10.71 -17.09
C THR A 45 23.94 -10.94 -17.65
N ARG A 46 23.52 -10.05 -18.55
CA ARG A 46 22.31 -10.26 -19.35
C ARG A 46 22.60 -11.24 -20.47
N ALA A 47 21.62 -12.05 -20.81
CA ALA A 47 21.73 -12.98 -21.92
C ALA A 47 20.39 -13.14 -22.62
N ARG A 48 20.44 -13.28 -23.95
CA ARG A 48 19.29 -13.55 -24.81
C ARG A 48 19.21 -15.05 -25.07
N LEU A 49 18.04 -15.63 -24.86
CA LEU A 49 17.73 -17.01 -25.21
C LEU A 49 17.79 -17.18 -26.73
N SER A 50 18.57 -18.14 -27.20
CA SER A 50 18.69 -18.53 -28.61
C SER A 50 17.94 -19.82 -28.89
N ALA A 51 18.05 -20.80 -27.99
CA ALA A 51 17.33 -22.07 -28.07
C ALA A 51 17.06 -22.62 -26.67
N LEU A 52 15.99 -23.39 -26.53
CA LEU A 52 15.60 -24.06 -25.29
C LEU A 52 15.27 -25.53 -25.61
N GLU A 53 15.90 -26.45 -24.88
CA GLU A 53 15.76 -27.89 -25.05
C GLU A 53 15.38 -28.54 -23.72
N ASP A 54 14.32 -29.35 -23.72
CA ASP A 54 13.98 -30.20 -22.59
C ASP A 54 14.73 -31.53 -22.68
N VAL A 55 15.62 -31.79 -21.72
CA VAL A 55 16.36 -33.07 -21.61
C VAL A 55 15.75 -34.02 -20.58
N GLY A 56 14.48 -33.81 -20.22
CA GLY A 56 13.64 -34.64 -19.36
C GLY A 56 13.90 -34.48 -17.86
N THR A 57 15.05 -33.94 -17.46
CA THR A 57 15.39 -33.67 -16.05
C THR A 57 15.46 -32.18 -15.73
N HIS A 58 15.74 -31.36 -16.74
CA HIS A 58 15.85 -29.92 -16.66
C HIS A 58 15.83 -29.34 -18.09
N MET A 59 15.66 -28.02 -18.17
CA MET A 59 15.78 -27.29 -19.43
C MET A 59 17.24 -26.88 -19.65
N LEU A 60 17.77 -27.14 -20.85
CA LEU A 60 19.02 -26.58 -21.34
C LEU A 60 18.70 -25.38 -22.24
N ALA A 61 19.44 -24.28 -22.03
CA ALA A 61 19.28 -23.06 -22.80
C ALA A 61 20.59 -22.70 -23.50
N GLU A 62 20.54 -22.51 -24.81
CA GLU A 62 21.60 -21.80 -25.53
C GLU A 62 21.33 -20.30 -25.42
N VAL A 63 22.36 -19.54 -25.02
CA VAL A 63 22.21 -18.12 -24.75
C VAL A 63 23.33 -17.30 -25.39
N GLU A 64 22.97 -16.12 -25.87
CA GLU A 64 23.90 -15.11 -26.34
C GLU A 64 24.10 -14.08 -25.23
N VAL A 65 25.33 -13.94 -24.73
CA VAL A 65 25.65 -12.96 -23.68
C VAL A 65 25.61 -11.55 -24.27
N THR A 66 24.87 -10.66 -23.63
CA THR A 66 24.82 -9.25 -24.01
C THR A 66 25.91 -8.49 -23.27
N GLU A 67 26.84 -7.90 -24.01
CA GLU A 67 27.86 -7.03 -23.42
C GLU A 67 27.21 -5.74 -22.90
N PRO A 68 27.58 -5.29 -21.68
CA PRO A 68 27.03 -4.06 -21.13
C PRO A 68 27.54 -2.85 -21.92
N GLU A 69 26.61 -2.06 -22.44
CA GLU A 69 26.92 -0.73 -22.96
C GLU A 69 27.26 0.21 -21.80
N THR A 70 28.22 1.12 -22.00
CA THR A 70 28.52 2.20 -21.06
C THR A 70 28.20 3.54 -21.72
N VAL A 71 27.68 4.47 -20.92
CA VAL A 71 27.35 5.83 -21.34
C VAL A 71 27.95 6.81 -20.34
N ALA A 72 28.49 7.91 -20.85
CA ALA A 72 29.09 8.95 -20.04
C ALA A 72 28.78 10.33 -20.63
N GLY A 73 28.80 11.36 -19.79
CA GLY A 73 28.52 12.74 -20.18
C GLY A 73 27.79 13.49 -19.08
N SER A 74 27.76 14.82 -19.18
CA SER A 74 27.13 15.68 -18.18
C SER A 74 25.63 15.40 -18.00
N GLU A 75 24.94 15.03 -19.08
CA GLU A 75 23.53 14.63 -19.06
C GLU A 75 23.30 13.35 -18.26
N VAL A 76 24.11 12.31 -18.50
CA VAL A 76 24.06 11.04 -17.76
C VAL A 76 24.30 11.29 -16.27
N THR A 77 25.33 12.06 -15.92
CA THR A 77 25.65 12.40 -14.53
C THR A 77 24.52 13.18 -13.85
N ALA A 78 23.89 14.12 -14.56
CA ALA A 78 22.74 14.86 -14.04
C ALA A 78 21.55 13.93 -13.77
N LEU A 79 21.24 13.02 -14.70
CA LEU A 79 20.15 12.06 -14.54
C LEU A 79 20.42 11.07 -13.40
N MET A 80 21.64 10.54 -13.28
CA MET A 80 22.03 9.67 -12.17
C MET A 80 21.78 10.33 -10.82
N ARG A 81 22.17 11.61 -10.65
CA ARG A 81 21.91 12.37 -9.42
C ARG A 81 20.41 12.51 -9.13
N GLN A 82 19.61 12.83 -10.16
CA GLN A 82 18.17 12.98 -10.02
C GLN A 82 17.49 11.65 -9.64
N VAL A 83 17.88 10.56 -10.29
CA VAL A 83 17.38 9.21 -10.01
C VAL A 83 17.72 8.78 -8.59
N THR A 84 18.95 9.03 -8.13
CA THR A 84 19.37 8.73 -6.75
C THR A 84 18.59 9.55 -5.72
N GLU A 85 18.35 10.84 -5.98
CA GLU A 85 17.52 11.67 -5.10
C GLU A 85 16.08 11.15 -5.00
N GLN A 86 15.46 10.85 -6.15
CA GLN A 86 14.10 10.30 -6.20
C GLN A 86 14.01 8.93 -5.51
N PHE A 87 15.01 8.06 -5.67
CA PHE A 87 15.07 6.79 -4.97
C PHE A 87 15.13 6.99 -3.45
N GLY A 88 15.89 7.98 -2.97
CA GLY A 88 15.90 8.36 -1.57
C GLY A 88 14.53 8.78 -1.03
N GLU A 89 13.72 9.48 -1.82
CA GLU A 89 12.32 9.79 -1.46
C GLU A 89 11.44 8.53 -1.43
N TYR A 90 11.62 7.65 -2.42
CA TYR A 90 10.90 6.38 -2.52
C TYR A 90 11.14 5.49 -1.29
N VAL A 91 12.39 5.31 -0.87
CA VAL A 91 12.75 4.55 0.33
C VAL A 91 12.10 5.14 1.58
N LYS A 92 12.10 6.48 1.74
CA LYS A 92 11.48 7.15 2.90
C LYS A 92 9.97 6.92 3.00
N LEU A 93 9.27 6.81 1.86
CA LEU A 93 7.83 6.61 1.82
C LEU A 93 7.44 5.13 1.86
N ASN A 94 8.27 4.25 1.31
CA ASN A 94 8.00 2.82 1.26
C ASN A 94 8.46 2.11 2.55
N LYS A 95 7.60 2.13 3.57
CA LYS A 95 7.84 1.48 4.87
C LYS A 95 8.07 -0.04 4.84
N LYS A 96 7.83 -0.71 3.69
CA LYS A 96 8.13 -2.14 3.54
C LYS A 96 9.63 -2.38 3.31
N MET A 97 10.33 -1.37 2.78
CA MET A 97 11.77 -1.35 2.74
C MET A 97 12.23 -1.00 4.16
N GLY A 98 12.95 -1.91 4.82
CA GLY A 98 13.45 -1.67 6.17
C GLY A 98 14.37 -0.43 6.22
N GLU A 99 14.68 0.07 7.42
CA GLU A 99 15.58 1.24 7.56
C GLU A 99 16.98 0.98 6.95
N ASP A 100 17.40 -0.30 6.87
CA ASP A 100 18.64 -0.75 6.24
C ASP A 100 18.56 -0.93 4.71
N ALA A 101 17.39 -0.75 4.10
CA ALA A 101 17.19 -0.96 2.66
C ALA A 101 17.60 0.27 1.81
N GLY A 102 18.00 1.37 2.44
CA GLY A 102 18.65 2.49 1.78
C GLY A 102 20.07 2.10 1.40
N VAL A 103 20.23 1.40 0.28
CA VAL A 103 21.55 1.20 -0.33
C VAL A 103 22.13 2.59 -0.60
N ASP A 104 23.35 2.86 -0.12
CA ASP A 104 24.04 4.08 -0.48
C ASP A 104 24.47 3.99 -1.95
N LEU A 105 23.68 4.63 -2.81
CA LEU A 105 23.91 4.67 -4.25
C LEU A 105 24.79 5.84 -4.67
N SER A 106 25.27 6.66 -3.72
CA SER A 106 26.05 7.85 -4.03
C SER A 106 27.45 7.54 -4.60
N GLU A 107 27.97 6.34 -4.35
CA GLU A 107 29.26 5.87 -4.84
C GLU A 107 29.17 5.09 -6.17
N VAL A 108 27.97 4.91 -6.72
CA VAL A 108 27.80 4.17 -7.98
C VAL A 108 28.04 5.08 -9.18
N ASP A 109 29.18 4.89 -9.83
CA ASP A 109 29.63 5.70 -10.98
C ASP A 109 29.13 5.20 -12.35
N ASP A 110 28.57 3.98 -12.41
CA ASP A 110 28.04 3.40 -13.65
C ASP A 110 26.51 3.50 -13.74
N ALA A 111 26.02 4.10 -14.82
CA ALA A 111 24.59 4.31 -15.07
C ALA A 111 23.80 2.99 -15.15
N GLY A 112 24.39 1.94 -15.73
CA GLY A 112 23.74 0.64 -15.87
C GLY A 112 23.58 -0.06 -14.52
N GLN A 113 24.65 -0.07 -13.72
CA GLN A 113 24.64 -0.62 -12.36
C GLN A 113 23.69 0.14 -11.46
N LEU A 114 23.64 1.47 -11.55
CA LEU A 114 22.71 2.28 -10.77
C LEU A 114 21.26 1.92 -11.11
N ALA A 115 20.92 1.87 -12.40
CA ALA A 115 19.59 1.50 -12.85
C ALA A 115 19.20 0.08 -12.38
N ASP A 116 20.12 -0.88 -12.47
CA ASP A 116 19.88 -2.27 -12.09
C ASP A 116 19.68 -2.44 -10.57
N THR A 117 20.47 -1.72 -9.77
CA THR A 117 20.38 -1.75 -8.31
C THR A 117 19.04 -1.18 -7.86
N ILE A 118 18.60 -0.07 -8.46
CA ILE A 118 17.29 0.51 -8.16
C ILE A 118 16.16 -0.39 -8.66
N ALA A 119 16.26 -0.96 -9.86
CA ALA A 119 15.27 -1.89 -10.42
C ALA A 119 15.05 -3.13 -9.51
N ALA A 120 16.11 -3.61 -8.87
CA ALA A 120 16.02 -4.70 -7.90
C ALA A 120 15.23 -4.28 -6.64
N ALA A 121 15.43 -3.05 -6.18
CA ALA A 121 14.84 -2.52 -4.95
C ALA A 121 13.38 -2.03 -5.11
N ILE A 122 13.00 -1.54 -6.29
CA ILE A 122 11.62 -1.06 -6.52
C ILE A 122 10.61 -2.21 -6.59
N SER A 123 9.40 -1.94 -6.09
CA SER A 123 8.25 -2.84 -6.23
C SER A 123 7.56 -2.55 -7.57
N ALA A 124 7.92 -3.29 -8.61
CA ALA A 124 7.34 -3.16 -9.94
C ALA A 124 6.83 -4.51 -10.46
N LYS A 125 5.92 -4.48 -11.43
CA LYS A 125 5.40 -5.69 -12.07
C LYS A 125 6.51 -6.41 -12.85
N VAL A 126 6.35 -7.71 -13.06
CA VAL A 126 7.30 -8.52 -13.83
C VAL A 126 7.51 -7.93 -15.24
N SER A 127 6.45 -7.48 -15.90
CA SER A 127 6.52 -6.80 -17.21
C SER A 127 7.46 -5.59 -17.21
N ASP A 128 7.40 -4.78 -16.15
CA ASP A 128 8.14 -3.53 -16.05
C ASP A 128 9.61 -3.81 -15.73
N LYS A 129 9.87 -4.77 -14.82
CA LYS A 129 11.23 -5.27 -14.55
C LYS A 129 11.85 -5.92 -15.79
N GLN A 130 11.04 -6.61 -16.59
CA GLN A 130 11.49 -7.20 -17.85
C GLN A 130 11.83 -6.14 -18.89
N ALA A 131 11.05 -5.06 -18.98
CA ALA A 131 11.37 -3.93 -19.86
C ALA A 131 12.73 -3.30 -19.49
N LEU A 132 13.01 -3.13 -18.19
CA LEU A 132 14.32 -2.66 -17.71
C LEU A 132 15.45 -3.64 -18.04
N LEU A 133 15.22 -4.94 -17.88
CA LEU A 133 16.21 -5.97 -18.18
C LEU A 133 16.56 -6.00 -19.67
N THR A 134 15.57 -5.73 -20.53
CA THR A 134 15.69 -5.81 -21.99
C THR A 134 16.28 -4.55 -22.62
N GLU A 135 16.10 -3.38 -22.01
CA GLU A 135 16.68 -2.11 -22.49
C GLU A 135 18.21 -2.15 -22.37
N SER A 136 18.93 -2.14 -23.50
CA SER A 136 20.41 -2.21 -23.51
C SER A 136 21.05 -0.88 -23.13
N ASN A 137 20.42 0.25 -23.47
CA ASN A 137 20.99 1.57 -23.27
C ASN A 137 20.83 2.02 -21.80
N PRO A 138 21.92 2.26 -21.06
CA PRO A 138 21.82 2.61 -19.65
C PRO A 138 21.13 3.94 -19.39
N LEU A 139 21.25 4.93 -20.29
CA LEU A 139 20.58 6.23 -20.14
C LEU A 139 19.06 6.05 -20.21
N LYS A 140 18.57 5.33 -21.21
CA LYS A 140 17.14 4.99 -21.33
C LYS A 140 16.66 4.15 -20.14
N ARG A 141 17.50 3.25 -19.64
CA ARG A 141 17.15 2.44 -18.47
C ARG A 141 16.98 3.31 -17.23
N LEU A 142 17.85 4.31 -17.01
CA LEU A 142 17.68 5.28 -15.94
C LEU A 142 16.37 6.07 -16.09
N GLU A 143 16.02 6.52 -17.30
CA GLU A 143 14.74 7.19 -17.56
C GLU A 143 13.53 6.30 -17.24
N LEU A 144 13.57 5.02 -17.63
CA LEU A 144 12.51 4.05 -17.34
C LEU A 144 12.37 3.81 -15.83
N VAL A 145 13.49 3.63 -15.12
CA VAL A 145 13.48 3.47 -13.66
C VAL A 145 12.89 4.70 -12.98
N MET A 146 13.27 5.90 -13.44
CA MET A 146 12.75 7.17 -12.94
C MET A 146 11.22 7.25 -13.10
N ALA A 147 10.72 6.92 -14.29
CA ALA A 147 9.29 6.92 -14.59
C ALA A 147 8.50 5.91 -13.73
N PHE A 148 9.05 4.71 -13.53
CA PHE A 148 8.41 3.70 -12.67
C PHE A 148 8.41 4.13 -11.20
N MET A 149 9.50 4.72 -10.70
CA MET A 149 9.55 5.28 -9.35
C MET A 149 8.53 6.40 -9.17
N GLU A 150 8.36 7.28 -10.15
CA GLU A 150 7.38 8.37 -10.08
C GLU A 150 5.94 7.84 -9.96
N GLY A 151 5.60 6.81 -10.76
CA GLY A 151 4.32 6.13 -10.66
C GLY A 151 4.06 5.54 -9.28
N GLU A 152 5.02 4.78 -8.74
CA GLU A 152 4.91 4.16 -7.42
C GLU A 152 4.86 5.18 -6.28
N LEU A 153 5.67 6.25 -6.37
CA LEU A 153 5.63 7.36 -5.42
C LEU A 153 4.25 8.02 -5.37
N SER A 154 3.62 8.26 -6.53
CA SER A 154 2.26 8.80 -6.61
C SER A 154 1.24 7.91 -5.90
N VAL A 155 1.32 6.59 -6.11
CA VAL A 155 0.45 5.60 -5.44
C VAL A 155 0.67 5.64 -3.93
N LEU A 156 1.93 5.58 -3.46
CA LEU A 156 2.27 5.63 -2.03
C LEU A 156 1.77 6.91 -1.35
N GLN A 157 1.86 8.05 -2.04
CA GLN A 157 1.36 9.32 -1.53
C GLN A 157 -0.18 9.33 -1.40
N VAL A 158 -0.90 8.77 -2.38
CA VAL A 158 -2.36 8.60 -2.31
C VAL A 158 -2.74 7.69 -1.15
N GLU A 159 -2.10 6.53 -1.01
CA GLU A 159 -2.34 5.61 0.10
C GLU A 159 -2.12 6.27 1.46
N ARG A 160 -1.02 7.04 1.61
CA ARG A 160 -0.72 7.79 2.83
C ARG A 160 -1.82 8.81 3.15
N ARG A 161 -2.33 9.54 2.15
CA ARG A 161 -3.44 10.49 2.32
C ARG A 161 -4.72 9.80 2.77
N ILE A 162 -5.07 8.67 2.16
CA ILE A 162 -6.24 7.86 2.52
C ILE A 162 -6.11 7.37 3.97
N ARG A 163 -4.97 6.76 4.31
CA ARG A 163 -4.69 6.27 5.67
C ARG A 163 -4.80 7.37 6.71
N GLY A 164 -4.27 8.56 6.41
CA GLY A 164 -4.38 9.72 7.28
C GLY A 164 -5.82 10.20 7.48
N ARG A 165 -6.67 10.16 6.43
CA ARG A 165 -8.09 10.50 6.53
C ARG A 165 -8.85 9.49 7.40
N VAL A 166 -8.64 8.19 7.17
CA VAL A 166 -9.26 7.11 7.95
C VAL A 166 -8.86 7.21 9.43
N LYS A 167 -7.56 7.43 9.72
CA LYS A 167 -7.07 7.58 11.10
C LYS A 167 -7.74 8.75 11.82
N ARG A 168 -7.82 9.92 11.21
CA ARG A 168 -8.50 11.10 11.80
C ARG A 168 -9.99 10.85 12.04
N GLN A 169 -10.66 10.16 11.12
CA GLN A 169 -12.07 9.82 11.27
C GLN A 169 -12.28 8.86 12.46
N MET A 170 -11.45 7.83 12.59
CA MET A 170 -11.50 6.90 13.72
C MET A 170 -11.23 7.61 15.06
N GLU A 171 -10.20 8.46 15.14
CA GLU A 171 -9.89 9.24 16.34
C GLU A 171 -11.06 10.16 16.74
N LYS A 172 -11.76 10.75 15.76
CA LYS A 172 -12.96 11.56 16.02
C LYS A 172 -14.09 10.70 16.58
N THR A 173 -14.42 9.58 15.93
CA THR A 173 -15.49 8.68 16.39
C THR A 173 -15.19 8.11 17.78
N GLN A 174 -13.94 7.73 18.06
CA GLN A 174 -13.55 7.23 19.37
C GLN A 174 -13.64 8.31 20.44
N ARG A 175 -13.26 9.55 20.11
CA ARG A 175 -13.42 10.71 21.01
C ARG A 175 -14.89 11.01 21.28
N GLU A 176 -15.74 11.03 20.26
CA GLU A 176 -17.18 11.26 20.41
C GLU A 176 -17.84 10.17 21.25
N TYR A 177 -17.49 8.89 21.01
CA TYR A 177 -17.95 7.77 21.83
C TYR A 177 -17.54 7.95 23.30
N TYR A 178 -16.27 8.25 23.55
CA TYR A 178 -15.74 8.44 24.90
C TYR A 178 -16.42 9.61 25.62
N LEU A 179 -16.58 10.76 24.95
CA LEU A 179 -17.25 11.94 25.51
C LEU A 179 -18.73 11.67 25.82
N ASN A 180 -19.45 10.96 24.95
CA ASN A 180 -20.84 10.60 25.20
C ASN A 180 -20.98 9.65 26.39
N GLU A 181 -20.04 8.70 26.54
CA GLU A 181 -20.06 7.79 27.68
C GLU A 181 -19.73 8.52 28.99
N GLN A 182 -18.81 9.49 28.96
CA GLN A 182 -18.57 10.38 30.10
C GLN A 182 -19.81 11.21 30.45
N LEU A 183 -20.52 11.76 29.46
CA LEU A 183 -21.74 12.53 29.70
C LEU A 183 -22.83 11.66 30.36
N LYS A 184 -23.03 10.43 29.90
CA LYS A 184 -23.97 9.49 30.55
C LYS A 184 -23.56 9.18 31.98
N ALA A 185 -22.28 8.95 32.24
CA ALA A 185 -21.78 8.69 33.58
C ALA A 185 -21.99 9.91 34.51
N ILE A 186 -21.68 11.12 34.03
CA ILE A 186 -21.92 12.37 34.76
C ILE A 186 -23.43 12.58 35.02
N GLN A 187 -24.30 12.31 34.04
CA GLN A 187 -25.75 12.38 34.23
C GLN A 187 -26.23 11.36 35.28
N SER A 188 -25.65 10.17 35.31
CA SER A 188 -25.94 9.15 36.32
C SER A 188 -25.41 9.52 37.72
N GLU A 189 -24.28 10.23 37.82
CA GLU A 189 -23.70 10.66 39.11
C GLU A 189 -24.33 11.95 39.65
N LEU A 190 -24.63 12.92 38.78
CA LEU A 190 -25.36 14.15 39.14
C LEU A 190 -26.85 13.87 39.40
N GLY A 191 -27.41 12.88 38.69
CA GLY A 191 -28.80 12.44 38.79
C GLY A 191 -28.93 11.16 39.60
N GLY A 192 -28.56 11.19 40.89
CA GLY A 192 -28.84 10.12 41.86
C GLY A 192 -30.34 9.82 42.13
N GLY A 193 -31.22 10.08 41.16
CA GLY A 193 -32.65 9.79 41.18
C GLY A 193 -33.44 10.80 40.33
N ASP A 194 -33.74 10.44 39.07
CA ASP A 194 -34.91 10.87 38.25
C ASP A 194 -34.61 10.51 36.78
N ASP A 195 -35.34 9.67 36.04
CA ASP A 195 -36.77 9.33 36.04
C ASP A 195 -37.73 10.54 36.05
N GLY A 196 -37.24 11.76 35.84
CA GLY A 196 -38.04 12.99 35.87
C GLY A 196 -38.70 13.33 34.52
N GLU A 197 -37.92 13.54 33.46
CA GLU A 197 -38.48 14.11 32.22
C GLU A 197 -39.32 13.12 31.39
N GLY A 198 -38.89 11.86 31.32
CA GLY A 198 -39.63 10.81 30.62
C GLY A 198 -40.92 10.43 31.34
N ASN A 199 -40.91 10.48 32.67
CA ASN A 199 -42.00 10.04 33.52
C ASN A 199 -43.04 11.15 33.72
N GLU A 200 -42.62 12.41 33.87
CA GLU A 200 -43.53 13.54 34.06
C GLU A 200 -44.41 13.78 32.81
N ILE A 201 -43.84 13.66 31.61
CA ILE A 201 -44.61 13.72 30.36
C ILE A 201 -45.59 12.54 30.24
N ALA A 202 -45.19 11.34 30.65
CA ALA A 202 -46.06 10.16 30.64
C ALA A 202 -47.20 10.28 31.65
N GLU A 203 -46.91 10.73 32.87
CA GLU A 203 -47.90 11.01 33.90
C GLU A 203 -48.90 12.10 33.50
N LEU A 204 -48.43 13.20 32.91
CA LEU A 204 -49.28 14.28 32.44
C LEU A 204 -50.19 13.80 31.29
N THR A 205 -49.67 12.92 30.42
CA THR A 205 -50.46 12.31 29.35
C THR A 205 -51.59 11.46 29.95
N GLU A 206 -51.27 10.62 30.93
CA GLU A 206 -52.26 9.74 31.58
C GLU A 206 -53.31 10.54 32.38
N LYS A 207 -52.91 11.62 33.06
CA LYS A 207 -53.82 12.56 33.77
C LYS A 207 -54.78 13.23 32.79
N ILE A 208 -54.32 13.67 31.62
CA ILE A 208 -55.18 14.28 30.59
C ILE A 208 -56.21 13.28 30.05
N GLU A 209 -55.85 12.00 29.94
CA GLU A 209 -56.77 10.96 29.46
C GLU A 209 -57.80 10.52 30.49
N LYS A 210 -57.41 10.39 31.76
CA LYS A 210 -58.30 9.98 32.85
C LYS A 210 -59.27 11.07 33.30
N THR A 211 -58.94 12.34 33.05
CA THR A 211 -59.80 13.47 33.45
C THR A 211 -60.92 13.67 32.42
N LYS A 212 -62.17 13.78 32.88
CA LYS A 212 -63.33 14.08 32.01
C LYS A 212 -63.34 15.55 31.58
N LEU A 213 -62.45 15.90 30.66
CA LEU A 213 -62.37 17.21 30.03
C LEU A 213 -63.38 17.33 28.89
N SER A 214 -63.87 18.55 28.63
CA SER A 214 -64.58 18.84 27.37
C SER A 214 -63.63 18.64 26.18
N THR A 215 -64.19 18.40 24.99
CA THR A 215 -63.41 18.19 23.76
C THR A 215 -62.44 19.34 23.48
N GLU A 216 -62.89 20.58 23.71
CA GLU A 216 -62.09 21.78 23.53
C GLU A 216 -60.94 21.90 24.55
N ALA A 217 -61.20 21.55 25.82
CA ALA A 217 -60.18 21.55 26.88
C ALA A 217 -59.12 20.46 26.68
N LYS A 218 -59.52 19.26 26.25
CA LYS A 218 -58.60 18.15 25.98
C LYS A 218 -57.67 18.47 24.80
N ALA A 219 -58.20 19.06 23.74
CA ALA A 219 -57.40 19.49 22.59
C ALA A 219 -56.35 20.54 22.97
N LYS A 220 -56.73 21.52 23.81
CA LYS A 220 -55.80 22.56 24.29
C LYS A 220 -54.71 22.00 25.21
N ALA A 221 -55.05 21.07 26.10
CA ALA A 221 -54.09 20.42 26.98
C ALA A 221 -53.06 19.57 26.22
N LEU A 222 -53.49 18.82 25.20
CA LEU A 222 -52.58 18.06 24.33
C LEU A 222 -51.66 18.96 23.50
N ALA A 223 -52.16 20.12 23.05
CA ALA A 223 -51.35 21.09 22.32
C ALA A 223 -50.25 21.71 23.18
N GLU A 224 -50.53 22.05 24.44
CA GLU A 224 -49.54 22.56 25.39
C GLU A 224 -48.55 21.47 25.82
N LEU A 225 -48.99 20.23 26.05
CA LEU A 225 -48.10 19.10 26.34
C LEU A 225 -47.12 18.84 25.19
N LYS A 226 -47.57 19.00 23.93
CA LYS A 226 -46.70 18.91 22.75
C LYS A 226 -45.67 20.04 22.69
N LYS A 227 -46.01 21.25 23.13
CA LYS A 227 -45.04 22.36 23.24
C LYS A 227 -44.02 22.09 24.35
N LEU A 228 -44.46 21.57 25.49
CA LEU A 228 -43.59 21.21 26.62
C LEU A 228 -42.54 20.18 26.20
N ARG A 229 -42.93 19.15 25.43
CA ARG A 229 -42.00 18.16 24.84
C ARG A 229 -40.92 18.76 23.92
N GLY A 230 -41.20 19.93 23.33
CA GLY A 230 -40.30 20.60 22.38
C GLY A 230 -39.41 21.66 23.01
N MET A 231 -39.63 22.00 24.29
CA MET A 231 -38.72 22.85 25.04
C MET A 231 -37.55 21.98 25.49
N GLN A 232 -36.33 22.36 25.10
CA GLN A 232 -35.14 21.73 25.66
C GLN A 232 -35.01 22.11 27.14
N PRO A 233 -34.48 21.20 27.98
CA PRO A 233 -34.28 21.49 29.39
C PRO A 233 -33.29 22.64 29.52
N MET A 234 -33.51 23.52 30.51
CA MET A 234 -32.47 24.42 31.00
C MET A 234 -31.63 23.70 32.04
#